data_AF-A0A4Q0ZNS5-F1
#
_entry.id   AF-A0A4Q0ZNS5-F1
#
_cell.length_a   1.000
_cell.length_b   1.000
_cell.length_c   1.000
_cell.angle_alpha   90.00
_cell.angle_beta   90.00
_cell.angle_gamma   90.00
#
_symmetry.space_group_name_H-M   'P 1'
#
loop_
_entity.id
_entity.type
_entity.pdbx_description
1 polymer ?
#
loop_
_entity_poly.entity_id
_entity_poly.type
_entity_poly.pdbx_seq_one_letter_code
_entity_poly.pdbx_strand_id
1 'polypeptide(L)'
;MIYSIVKKEWLKIKYLVISLLFLSIFILGYFWFRLDFLFSTVEPESMMWYRFITLEQKPYQYFSYLFYITAFLISSFQFIPEKMGKKIKIMIHLPIDMYKSLSMHLAVGFFCLFIICIIFSISTYFILLNYYPYEMIFIALKDMFFYLLSATILYLGISSAIIERKPLFSVIKLLITLFITTNFHKSIYTSFDLFCLVLLATMFFITLDSFYSIKEQRLKSKLYKSLLLISIVIVSFFSYNTYKEKYKKSFNKYYIFYSPIKEEFIYQKNFGEHHFEYGIKGKETFDRKTYESYLPFVYWRNLDIQNKLPIKIGNESFNKKIIKESRLSFSYNPEDLKKQELDFFPFINPISNIGMIKFPEEFILFKNKEIKIYNFDEKLDNKLTNKVKKLVKKNNVTFPIKNIWGKATNLKPFDLGYFFLDAKDKLFKINRANNEIYLKEVTYPKNIEIKHIKIAENNQQKLAGFAISKNNKIYLIDYKDLQFRGLELDNFDYKTMRLQLISNPKYYLIRYTDEKSYHVAIFDKNFKKIDQEIFK
;
A
#
# COMPACT_ATOMS: atom_id res chain seq x y z
N MET A 1 -7.68 43.11 25.79
CA MET A 1 -6.56 42.17 26.00
C MET A 1 -6.41 41.15 24.89
N ILE A 2 -7.47 40.43 24.47
CA ILE A 2 -7.42 39.48 23.33
C ILE A 2 -6.89 40.16 22.07
N TYR A 3 -7.47 41.31 21.70
CA TYR A 3 -7.02 42.11 20.55
C TYR A 3 -5.52 42.46 20.61
N SER A 4 -5.01 42.82 21.79
CA SER A 4 -3.60 43.15 21.98
C SER A 4 -2.68 41.94 21.78
N ILE A 5 -3.09 40.76 22.27
CA ILE A 5 -2.37 39.50 22.04
C ILE A 5 -2.36 39.18 20.54
N VAL A 6 -3.51 39.21 19.89
CA VAL A 6 -3.64 38.93 18.45
C VAL A 6 -2.79 39.89 17.62
N LYS A 7 -2.87 41.19 17.90
CA LYS A 7 -2.06 42.21 17.20
C LYS A 7 -0.57 41.99 17.40
N LYS A 8 -0.13 41.67 18.62
CA LYS A 8 1.28 41.36 18.93
C LYS A 8 1.76 40.14 18.15
N GLU A 9 1.03 39.03 18.21
CA GLU A 9 1.39 37.78 17.53
C GLU A 9 1.41 37.95 16.02
N TRP A 10 0.41 38.63 15.45
CA TRP A 10 0.34 38.93 14.02
C TRP A 10 1.53 39.76 13.54
N LEU A 11 1.91 40.82 14.25
CA LEU A 11 3.04 41.67 13.86
C LEU A 11 4.37 40.90 13.78
N LYS A 12 4.53 39.83 14.56
CA LYS A 12 5.73 38.97 14.50
C LYS A 12 5.79 38.11 13.25
N ILE A 13 4.65 37.56 12.83
CA ILE A 13 4.61 36.53 11.78
C ILE A 13 4.08 37.04 10.43
N LYS A 14 3.52 38.25 10.32
CA LYS A 14 2.86 38.74 9.09
C LYS A 14 3.74 38.65 7.83
N TYR A 15 5.01 39.03 7.91
CA TYR A 15 5.92 38.98 6.75
C TYR A 15 6.31 37.54 6.40
N LEU A 16 6.43 36.67 7.41
CA LEU A 16 6.63 35.24 7.20
C LEU A 16 5.41 34.63 6.49
N VAL A 17 4.19 34.96 6.94
CA VAL A 17 2.94 34.47 6.32
C VAL A 17 2.86 34.90 4.86
N ILE A 18 3.17 36.16 4.54
CA ILE A 18 3.20 36.65 3.16
C ILE A 18 4.25 35.90 2.33
N SER A 19 5.45 35.69 2.88
CA SER A 19 6.53 34.95 2.21
C SER A 19 6.13 33.48 1.95
N LEU A 20 5.49 32.82 2.91
CA LEU A 20 5.00 31.45 2.79
C LEU A 20 3.88 31.32 1.75
N LEU A 21 3.00 32.32 1.65
CA LEU A 21 1.98 32.38 0.60
C LEU A 21 2.63 32.54 -0.79
N PHE A 22 3.65 33.38 -0.93
CA PHE A 22 4.38 33.52 -2.19
C PHE A 22 5.12 32.24 -2.58
N LEU A 23 5.79 31.60 -1.63
CA LEU A 23 6.43 30.29 -1.82
C LEU A 23 5.41 29.22 -2.25
N SER A 24 4.23 29.23 -1.63
CA SER A 24 3.13 28.34 -1.96
C SER A 24 2.68 28.50 -3.42
N ILE A 25 2.56 29.73 -3.91
CA ILE A 25 2.23 30.03 -5.32
C ILE A 25 3.30 29.47 -6.26
N PHE A 26 4.58 29.66 -5.95
CA PHE A 26 5.67 29.12 -6.78
C PHE A 26 5.66 27.59 -6.85
N ILE A 27 5.46 26.92 -5.71
CA ILE A 27 5.37 25.46 -5.64
C ILE A 27 4.16 24.94 -6.42
N LEU A 28 3.01 25.62 -6.33
CA LEU A 28 1.81 25.28 -7.09
C LEU A 28 2.02 25.47 -8.59
N GLY A 29 2.69 26.55 -9.01
CA GLY A 29 3.04 26.78 -10.41
C GLY A 29 3.96 25.69 -10.97
N TYR A 30 5.00 25.32 -10.23
CA TYR A 30 5.88 24.21 -10.59
C TYR A 30 5.12 22.87 -10.62
N PHE A 31 4.26 22.62 -9.65
CA PHE A 31 3.44 21.41 -9.60
C PHE A 31 2.51 21.30 -10.80
N TRP A 32 1.80 22.38 -11.14
CA TRP A 32 0.95 22.44 -12.33
C TRP A 32 1.74 22.17 -13.60
N PHE A 33 2.85 22.89 -13.82
CA PHE A 33 3.71 22.68 -14.99
C PHE A 33 4.22 21.24 -15.10
N ARG A 34 4.70 20.66 -14.00
CA ARG A 34 5.19 19.28 -13.98
C ARG A 34 4.07 18.28 -14.26
N LEU A 35 2.89 18.52 -13.70
CA LEU A 35 1.75 17.64 -13.91
C LEU A 35 1.29 17.68 -15.37
N ASP A 36 1.17 18.88 -15.93
CA ASP A 36 0.82 19.10 -17.33
C ASP A 36 1.81 18.43 -18.28
N PHE A 37 3.11 18.58 -18.03
CA PHE A 37 4.17 17.90 -18.78
C PHE A 37 4.05 16.38 -18.71
N LEU A 38 3.75 15.81 -17.53
CA LEU A 38 3.60 14.36 -17.36
C LEU A 38 2.40 13.81 -18.12
N PHE A 39 1.27 14.53 -18.12
CA PHE A 39 0.08 14.12 -18.88
C PHE A 39 0.29 14.28 -20.38
N SER A 40 1.00 15.34 -20.82
CA SER A 40 1.27 15.59 -22.24
C SER A 40 2.32 14.65 -22.86
N THR A 41 3.08 13.91 -22.05
CA THR A 41 4.18 13.05 -22.53
C THR A 41 3.93 11.55 -22.30
N VAL A 42 2.86 11.19 -21.60
CA VAL A 42 2.51 9.80 -21.30
C VAL A 42 1.23 9.44 -22.03
N GLU A 43 1.33 8.48 -22.95
CA GLU A 43 0.18 7.95 -23.70
C GLU A 43 -0.07 6.48 -23.34
N PRO A 44 -1.31 6.10 -22.95
CA PRO A 44 -2.44 6.99 -22.66
C PRO A 44 -2.29 7.67 -21.28
N GLU A 45 -2.96 8.80 -21.11
CA GLU A 45 -2.98 9.63 -19.89
C GLU A 45 -3.46 8.86 -18.67
N SER A 46 -4.35 7.89 -18.90
CA SER A 46 -4.88 6.97 -17.88
C SER A 46 -3.77 6.18 -17.17
N MET A 47 -2.58 6.04 -17.76
CA MET A 47 -1.41 5.48 -17.11
C MET A 47 -1.01 6.29 -15.85
N MET A 48 -1.24 7.60 -15.84
CA MET A 48 -1.05 8.43 -14.65
C MET A 48 -2.02 8.05 -13.52
N TRP A 49 -3.25 7.64 -13.86
CA TRP A 49 -4.20 7.14 -12.87
C TRP A 49 -3.78 5.78 -12.30
N TYR A 50 -3.20 4.91 -13.13
CA TYR A 50 -2.61 3.65 -12.69
C TYR A 50 -1.44 3.87 -11.74
N ARG A 51 -0.54 4.81 -12.04
CA ARG A 51 0.57 5.17 -11.16
C ARG A 51 0.07 5.65 -9.80
N PHE A 52 -0.97 6.46 -9.79
CA PHE A 52 -1.57 6.97 -8.56
C PHE A 52 -2.19 5.84 -7.71
N ILE A 53 -3.09 5.02 -8.28
CA ILE A 53 -3.88 4.03 -7.52
C ILE A 53 -3.13 2.73 -7.30
N THR A 54 -2.56 2.15 -8.37
CA THR A 54 -1.96 0.81 -8.29
C THR A 54 -0.51 0.84 -7.83
N LEU A 55 0.26 1.85 -8.24
CA LEU A 55 1.66 1.99 -7.81
C LEU A 55 1.83 2.87 -6.57
N GLU A 56 0.74 3.44 -6.04
CA GLU A 56 0.73 4.36 -4.89
C GLU A 56 1.66 5.58 -5.08
N GLN A 57 1.96 5.97 -6.34
CA GLN A 57 2.80 7.11 -6.70
C GLN A 57 1.96 8.37 -6.85
N LYS A 58 1.69 9.04 -5.73
CA LYS A 58 0.89 10.27 -5.68
C LYS A 58 1.74 11.49 -6.09
N PRO A 59 1.33 12.28 -7.10
CA PRO A 59 2.16 13.37 -7.62
C PRO A 59 2.39 14.49 -6.60
N TYR A 60 1.53 14.64 -5.59
CA TYR A 60 1.59 15.65 -4.55
C TYR A 60 2.27 15.17 -3.26
N GLN A 61 2.82 13.95 -3.20
CA GLN A 61 3.30 13.35 -1.95
C GLN A 61 4.35 14.21 -1.22
N TYR A 62 5.17 14.97 -1.96
CA TYR A 62 6.19 15.85 -1.39
C TYR A 62 5.61 17.12 -0.72
N PHE A 63 4.32 17.43 -0.91
CA PHE A 63 3.67 18.58 -0.28
C PHE A 63 3.64 18.49 1.24
N SER A 64 3.70 17.28 1.83
CA SER A 64 3.81 17.14 3.28
C SER A 64 4.97 17.94 3.87
N TYR A 65 6.10 18.05 3.14
CA TYR A 65 7.26 18.81 3.60
C TYR A 65 6.98 20.31 3.66
N LEU A 66 6.19 20.86 2.73
CA LEU A 66 5.78 22.26 2.77
C LEU A 66 4.94 22.53 4.03
N PHE A 67 4.02 21.64 4.38
CA PHE A 67 3.20 21.77 5.59
C PHE A 67 4.08 21.74 6.84
N TYR A 68 5.07 20.85 6.88
CA TYR A 68 6.00 20.74 8.01
C TYR A 68 6.91 21.96 8.13
N ILE A 69 7.44 22.46 7.02
CA ILE A 69 8.26 23.68 6.97
C ILE A 69 7.43 24.89 7.42
N THR A 70 6.18 25.00 6.98
CA THR A 70 5.24 26.06 7.38
C THR A 70 5.03 26.04 8.90
N ALA A 71 4.74 24.87 9.49
CA ALA A 71 4.58 24.72 10.93
C ALA A 71 5.87 25.03 11.71
N PHE A 72 7.02 24.57 11.22
CA PHE A 72 8.32 24.85 11.82
C PHE A 72 8.64 26.35 11.82
N LEU A 73 8.45 27.03 10.69
CA LEU A 73 8.74 28.45 10.57
C LEU A 73 7.79 29.30 11.41
N ILE A 74 6.49 29.01 11.39
CA ILE A 74 5.51 29.76 12.19
C ILE A 74 5.81 29.61 13.69
N SER A 75 6.02 28.39 14.19
CA SER A 75 6.36 28.17 15.61
C SER A 75 7.68 28.85 16.00
N SER A 76 8.69 28.77 15.14
CA SER A 76 10.01 29.39 15.37
C SER A 76 9.93 30.92 15.43
N PHE A 77 9.35 31.57 14.43
CA PHE A 77 9.22 33.03 14.39
C PHE A 77 8.29 33.56 15.48
N GLN A 78 7.34 32.74 15.93
CA GLN A 78 6.42 33.13 16.99
C GLN A 78 7.10 33.15 18.38
N PHE A 79 7.91 32.13 18.70
CA PHE A 79 8.40 31.91 20.07
C PHE A 79 9.91 32.11 20.27
N ILE A 80 10.77 31.99 19.26
CA ILE A 80 12.22 32.22 19.40
C ILE A 80 12.51 33.68 19.83
N PRO A 81 11.95 34.72 19.20
CA PRO A 81 12.19 36.11 19.62
C PRO A 81 11.72 36.38 21.05
N GLU A 82 10.64 35.74 21.49
CA GLU A 82 10.12 35.86 22.86
C GLU A 82 11.05 35.19 23.87
N LYS A 83 11.62 34.03 23.53
CA LYS A 83 12.61 33.33 24.36
C LYS A 83 13.88 34.16 24.52
N MET A 84 14.45 34.62 23.40
CA MET A 84 15.68 35.45 23.38
C MET A 84 15.48 36.75 24.15
N GLY A 85 14.33 37.42 23.96
CA GLY A 85 13.98 38.64 24.67
C GLY A 85 13.52 38.44 26.12
N LYS A 86 13.51 37.21 26.65
CA LYS A 86 12.97 36.85 27.98
C LYS A 86 11.52 37.31 28.21
N LYS A 87 10.75 37.53 27.13
CA LYS A 87 9.38 38.06 27.14
C LYS A 87 8.32 37.00 27.43
N ILE A 88 8.67 35.70 27.40
CA ILE A 88 7.72 34.63 27.74
C ILE A 88 7.22 34.75 29.19
N LYS A 89 8.05 35.26 30.11
CA LYS A 89 7.61 35.57 31.49
C LYS A 89 6.44 36.56 31.51
N ILE A 90 6.44 37.56 30.61
CA ILE A 90 5.39 38.58 30.54
C ILE A 90 4.04 37.95 30.16
N MET A 91 4.04 36.97 29.24
CA MET A 91 2.83 36.24 28.83
C MET A 91 2.15 35.51 30.00
N ILE A 92 2.94 35.12 31.00
CA ILE A 92 2.49 34.40 32.18
C ILE A 92 1.92 35.33 33.27
N HIS A 93 2.31 36.60 33.27
CA HIS A 93 1.85 37.60 34.23
C HIS A 93 0.62 38.38 33.77
N LEU A 94 0.05 38.03 32.60
CA LEU A 94 -1.23 38.57 32.18
C LEU A 94 -2.33 38.21 33.20
N PRO A 95 -3.33 39.08 33.44
CA PRO A 95 -4.41 38.85 34.41
C PRO A 95 -5.45 37.86 33.87
N ILE A 96 -5.00 36.71 33.37
CA ILE A 96 -5.79 35.57 32.89
C ILE A 96 -5.10 34.26 33.27
N ASP A 97 -5.91 33.20 33.31
CA ASP A 97 -5.39 31.86 33.53
C ASP A 97 -4.30 31.48 32.51
N MET A 98 -3.26 30.77 32.97
CA MET A 98 -2.13 30.38 32.12
C MET A 98 -2.55 29.57 30.89
N TYR A 99 -3.54 28.68 31.03
CA TYR A 99 -4.05 27.90 29.89
C TYR A 99 -4.76 28.79 28.87
N LYS A 100 -5.52 29.81 29.30
CA LYS A 100 -6.15 30.79 28.39
C LYS A 100 -5.10 31.64 27.69
N SER A 101 -4.10 32.11 28.43
CA SER A 101 -2.98 32.89 27.88
C SER A 101 -2.28 32.11 26.78
N LEU A 102 -1.80 30.90 27.08
CA LEU A 102 -1.13 30.04 26.10
C LEU A 102 -2.02 29.75 24.90
N SER A 103 -3.30 29.41 25.13
CA SER A 103 -4.25 29.10 24.05
C SER A 103 -4.43 30.28 23.11
N MET A 104 -4.55 31.51 23.62
CA MET A 104 -4.69 32.71 22.79
C MET A 104 -3.44 32.97 21.93
N HIS A 105 -2.25 32.76 22.48
CA HIS A 105 -1.01 32.90 21.72
C HIS A 105 -0.88 31.80 20.64
N LEU A 106 -1.10 30.54 21.00
CA LEU A 106 -1.06 29.42 20.05
C LEU A 106 -2.11 29.54 18.94
N ALA A 107 -3.31 30.06 19.26
CA ALA A 107 -4.41 30.19 18.31
C ALA A 107 -4.04 31.06 17.10
N VAL A 108 -3.24 32.12 17.29
CA VAL A 108 -2.83 33.00 16.18
C VAL A 108 -1.90 32.28 15.20
N GLY A 109 -0.90 31.57 15.72
CA GLY A 109 0.02 30.79 14.88
C GLY A 109 -0.69 29.63 14.19
N PHE A 110 -1.54 28.90 14.92
CA PHE A 110 -2.38 27.85 14.37
C PHE A 110 -3.32 28.37 13.27
N PHE A 111 -3.97 29.51 13.48
CA PHE A 111 -4.86 30.11 12.48
C PHE A 111 -4.11 30.49 11.19
N CYS A 112 -2.90 31.06 11.31
CA CYS A 112 -2.08 31.37 10.14
C CYS A 112 -1.63 30.09 9.39
N LEU A 113 -1.18 29.07 10.13
CA LEU A 113 -0.85 27.75 9.57
C LEU A 113 -2.04 27.16 8.82
N PHE A 114 -3.21 27.17 9.45
CA PHE A 114 -4.45 26.63 8.92
C PHE A 114 -4.86 27.34 7.62
N ILE A 115 -4.84 28.67 7.58
CA ILE A 115 -5.17 29.44 6.38
C ILE A 115 -4.21 29.10 5.22
N ILE A 116 -2.90 29.14 5.46
CA ILE A 116 -1.91 28.86 4.42
C ILE A 116 -2.12 27.46 3.85
N CYS A 117 -2.22 26.45 4.73
CA CYS A 117 -2.40 25.06 4.32
C CYS A 117 -3.74 24.82 3.61
N ILE A 118 -4.83 25.47 4.03
CA ILE A 118 -6.13 25.34 3.36
C ILE A 118 -6.11 25.99 1.98
N ILE A 119 -5.61 27.22 1.85
CA ILE A 119 -5.50 27.89 0.55
C ILE A 119 -4.66 27.03 -0.40
N PHE A 120 -3.55 26.48 0.08
CA PHE A 120 -2.69 25.58 -0.68
C PHE A 120 -3.42 24.27 -1.09
N SER A 121 -4.17 23.66 -0.17
CA SER A 121 -4.95 22.44 -0.45
C SER A 121 -6.06 22.68 -1.46
N ILE A 122 -6.79 23.80 -1.34
CA ILE A 122 -7.85 24.21 -2.27
C ILE A 122 -7.26 24.48 -3.67
N SER A 123 -6.12 25.16 -3.74
CA SER A 123 -5.45 25.42 -5.02
C SER A 123 -4.97 24.13 -5.67
N THR A 124 -4.40 23.22 -4.87
CA THR A 124 -4.01 21.87 -5.34
C THR A 124 -5.22 21.09 -5.87
N TYR A 125 -6.36 21.17 -5.19
CA TYR A 125 -7.62 20.57 -5.61
C TYR A 125 -8.03 21.06 -7.02
N PHE A 126 -8.01 22.37 -7.27
CA PHE A 126 -8.33 22.93 -8.57
C PHE A 126 -7.36 22.51 -9.68
N ILE A 127 -6.07 22.39 -9.37
CA ILE A 127 -5.08 21.87 -10.33
C ILE A 127 -5.39 20.41 -10.66
N LEU A 128 -5.62 19.57 -9.65
CA LEU A 128 -5.89 18.13 -9.85
C LEU A 128 -7.22 17.88 -10.59
N LEU A 129 -8.23 18.74 -10.41
CA LEU A 129 -9.53 18.65 -11.10
C LEU A 129 -9.41 18.62 -12.61
N ASN A 130 -8.35 19.18 -13.18
CA ASN A 130 -8.13 19.18 -14.63
C ASN A 130 -7.70 17.81 -15.16
N TYR A 131 -7.02 16.99 -14.34
CA TYR A 131 -6.34 15.77 -14.80
C TYR A 131 -6.87 14.46 -14.19
N TYR A 132 -7.52 14.52 -13.03
CA TYR A 132 -7.96 13.34 -12.29
C TYR A 132 -9.47 13.32 -12.05
N PRO A 133 -10.10 12.13 -12.00
CA PRO A 133 -11.46 11.95 -11.52
C PRO A 133 -11.64 12.41 -10.07
N TYR A 134 -12.84 12.88 -9.74
CA TYR A 134 -13.13 13.42 -8.41
C TYR A 134 -12.89 12.41 -7.27
N GLU A 135 -13.06 11.11 -7.53
CA GLU A 135 -12.82 10.05 -6.55
C GLU A 135 -11.35 9.98 -6.12
N MET A 136 -10.43 10.19 -7.05
CA MET A 136 -9.00 10.23 -6.75
C MET A 136 -8.62 11.53 -6.04
N ILE A 137 -9.34 12.61 -6.33
CA ILE A 137 -9.10 13.90 -5.67
C ILE A 137 -9.54 13.85 -4.20
N PHE A 138 -10.57 13.09 -3.84
CA PHE A 138 -10.92 12.86 -2.44
C PHE A 138 -9.80 12.19 -1.64
N ILE A 139 -9.01 11.31 -2.27
CA ILE A 139 -7.80 10.74 -1.66
C ILE A 139 -6.78 11.84 -1.39
N ALA A 140 -6.54 12.72 -2.36
CA ALA A 140 -5.64 13.85 -2.20
C ALA A 140 -6.06 14.79 -1.06
N LEU A 141 -7.34 15.15 -1.00
CA LEU A 141 -7.88 15.98 0.09
C LEU A 141 -7.73 15.30 1.46
N LYS A 142 -7.96 13.99 1.54
CA LYS A 142 -7.74 13.21 2.77
C LYS A 142 -6.26 13.25 3.18
N ASP A 143 -5.34 13.03 2.24
CA ASP A 143 -3.90 13.07 2.51
C ASP A 143 -3.47 14.46 3.00
N MET A 144 -3.94 15.54 2.36
CA MET A 144 -3.66 16.93 2.79
C MET A 144 -4.21 17.23 4.18
N PHE A 145 -5.37 16.69 4.55
CA PHE A 145 -5.90 16.79 5.90
C PHE A 145 -4.95 16.15 6.93
N PHE A 146 -4.39 14.97 6.64
CA PHE A 146 -3.40 14.34 7.53
C PHE A 146 -2.06 15.08 7.56
N TYR A 147 -1.65 15.71 6.46
CA TYR A 147 -0.49 16.60 6.45
C TYR A 147 -0.71 17.81 7.36
N LEU A 148 -1.90 18.42 7.33
CA LEU A 148 -2.28 19.52 8.23
C LEU A 148 -2.32 19.09 9.70
N LEU A 149 -2.87 17.91 9.98
CA LEU A 149 -2.91 17.37 11.34
C LEU A 149 -1.49 17.15 11.88
N SER A 150 -0.62 16.55 11.07
CA SER A 150 0.78 16.31 11.41
C SER A 150 1.57 17.61 11.56
N ALA A 151 1.33 18.61 10.70
CA ALA A 151 1.91 19.94 10.82
C ALA A 151 1.45 20.67 12.09
N THR A 152 0.21 20.47 12.52
CA THR A 152 -0.30 21.04 13.78
C THR A 152 0.39 20.42 14.99
N ILE A 153 0.58 19.09 14.99
CA ILE A 153 1.37 18.39 16.02
C ILE A 153 2.81 18.93 16.06
N LEU A 154 3.44 19.11 14.89
CA LEU A 154 4.78 19.66 14.77
C LEU A 154 4.85 21.11 15.30
N TYR A 155 3.89 21.96 14.95
CA TYR A 155 3.78 23.34 15.44
C TYR A 155 3.71 23.38 16.97
N LEU A 156 2.85 22.57 17.59
CA LEU A 156 2.71 22.50 19.05
C LEU A 156 3.97 21.97 19.73
N GLY A 157 4.57 20.92 19.17
CA GLY A 157 5.78 20.29 19.71
C GLY A 157 7.02 21.18 19.63
N ILE A 158 7.22 21.90 18.51
CA ILE A 158 8.31 22.88 18.39
C ILE A 158 8.07 24.06 19.33
N SER A 159 6.84 24.59 19.38
CA SER A 159 6.48 25.65 20.33
C SER A 159 6.77 25.22 21.77
N SER A 160 6.44 23.96 22.11
CA SER A 160 6.73 23.36 23.41
C SER A 160 8.23 23.31 23.72
N ALA A 161 9.06 22.86 22.78
CA ALA A 161 10.51 22.83 22.93
C ALA A 161 11.08 24.24 23.12
N ILE A 162 10.65 25.22 22.32
CA ILE A 162 11.12 26.61 22.43
C ILE A 162 10.73 27.22 23.77
N ILE A 163 9.49 27.05 24.23
CA ILE A 163 8.99 27.65 25.48
C ILE A 163 9.68 27.05 26.72
N GLU A 164 10.09 25.78 26.67
CA GLU A 164 10.68 25.08 27.81
C GLU A 164 11.92 25.81 28.37
N ARG A 165 11.91 26.01 29.69
CA ARG A 165 12.98 26.70 30.41
C ARG A 165 14.25 25.85 30.50
N LYS A 166 14.12 24.55 30.78
CA LYS A 166 15.28 23.67 31.00
C LYS A 166 15.79 23.10 29.66
N PRO A 167 17.07 23.30 29.29
CA PRO A 167 17.58 22.93 27.97
C PRO A 167 17.48 21.42 27.69
N LEU A 168 17.73 20.58 28.69
CA LEU A 168 17.60 19.13 28.55
C LEU A 168 16.17 18.72 28.15
N PHE A 169 15.15 19.24 28.84
CA PHE A 169 13.75 18.94 28.53
C PHE A 169 13.32 19.55 27.19
N SER A 170 13.88 20.70 26.80
CA SER A 170 13.67 21.30 25.48
C SER A 170 14.15 20.36 24.37
N VAL A 171 15.36 19.79 24.50
CA VAL A 171 15.93 18.86 23.52
C VAL A 171 15.11 17.57 23.46
N ILE A 172 14.73 17.01 24.61
CA ILE A 172 13.89 15.79 24.66
C ILE A 172 12.55 16.02 23.96
N LYS A 173 11.86 17.14 24.24
CA LYS A 173 10.58 17.49 23.60
C LYS A 173 10.73 17.66 22.09
N LEU A 174 11.83 18.26 21.63
CA LEU A 174 12.13 18.38 20.20
C LEU A 174 12.34 17.01 19.54
N LEU A 175 13.16 16.14 20.14
CA LEU A 175 13.42 14.78 19.60
C LEU A 175 12.14 13.94 19.53
N ILE A 176 11.30 13.99 20.58
CA ILE A 176 10.00 13.30 20.59
C ILE A 176 9.09 13.85 19.49
N THR A 177 9.03 15.17 19.30
CA THR A 177 8.22 15.80 18.25
C THR A 177 8.66 15.36 16.86
N LEU A 178 9.97 15.35 16.60
CA LEU A 178 10.53 14.89 15.34
C LEU A 178 10.26 13.40 15.12
N PHE A 179 10.42 12.56 16.14
CA PHE A 179 10.14 11.13 16.08
C PHE A 179 8.67 10.81 15.78
N ILE A 180 7.73 11.55 16.39
CA ILE A 180 6.30 11.42 16.10
C ILE A 180 6.02 11.85 14.66
N THR A 181 6.54 13.00 14.23
CA THR A 181 6.29 13.53 12.88
C THR A 181 6.82 12.59 11.78
N THR A 182 7.99 11.97 11.98
CA THR A 182 8.55 11.00 11.03
C THR A 182 7.79 9.67 11.00
N ASN A 183 7.26 9.22 12.15
CA ASN A 183 6.42 8.02 12.23
C ASN A 183 5.09 8.16 11.48
N PHE A 184 4.49 9.35 11.50
CA PHE A 184 3.21 9.63 10.85
C PHE A 184 3.34 10.09 9.40
N HIS A 185 4.56 10.23 8.88
CA HIS A 185 4.79 10.47 7.46
C HIS A 185 4.66 9.17 6.67
N LYS A 186 3.57 9.05 5.89
CA LYS A 186 3.18 7.86 5.12
C LYS A 186 2.66 8.24 3.74
N SER A 187 2.62 7.27 2.82
CA SER A 187 2.02 7.42 1.48
C SER A 187 0.50 7.18 1.49
N ILE A 188 0.00 6.36 2.41
CA ILE A 188 -1.41 6.04 2.58
C ILE A 188 -1.82 6.28 4.02
N TYR A 189 -2.93 6.99 4.18
CA TYR A 189 -3.61 7.17 5.45
C TYR A 189 -4.88 6.34 5.52
N THR A 190 -5.10 5.72 6.68
CA THR A 190 -6.22 4.85 7.01
C THR A 190 -7.04 5.46 8.16
N SER A 191 -8.21 4.90 8.46
CA SER A 191 -9.02 5.35 9.60
C SER A 191 -8.28 5.23 10.94
N PHE A 192 -7.33 4.29 11.06
CA PHE A 192 -6.51 4.16 12.26
C PHE A 192 -5.61 5.39 12.48
N ASP A 193 -5.23 6.12 11.44
CA ASP A 193 -4.38 7.30 11.58
C ASP A 193 -5.11 8.48 12.26
N LEU A 194 -6.44 8.40 12.45
CA LEU A 194 -7.18 9.36 13.28
C LEU A 194 -6.76 9.33 14.77
N PHE A 195 -6.07 8.28 15.22
CA PHE A 195 -5.42 8.28 16.54
C PHE A 195 -4.40 9.42 16.72
N CYS A 196 -3.94 10.06 15.64
CA CYS A 196 -3.22 11.34 15.68
C CYS A 196 -3.94 12.43 16.47
N LEU A 197 -5.27 12.44 16.54
CA LEU A 197 -6.03 13.43 17.31
C LEU A 197 -5.71 13.34 18.81
N VAL A 198 -5.44 12.14 19.32
CA VAL A 198 -4.97 11.94 20.69
C VAL A 198 -3.59 12.57 20.86
N LEU A 199 -2.69 12.39 19.89
CA LEU A 199 -1.36 13.01 19.93
C LEU A 199 -1.42 14.53 19.85
N LEU A 200 -2.34 15.09 19.07
CA LEU A 200 -2.59 16.53 19.02
C LEU A 200 -3.03 17.06 20.39
N ALA A 201 -3.99 16.39 21.03
CA ALA A 201 -4.44 16.76 22.38
C ALA A 201 -3.30 16.65 23.40
N THR A 202 -2.51 15.58 23.35
CA THR A 202 -1.34 15.41 24.21
C THR A 202 -0.30 16.51 23.98
N MET A 203 -0.02 16.86 22.74
CA MET A 203 0.96 17.91 22.39
C MET A 203 0.56 19.26 22.96
N PHE A 204 -0.73 19.61 22.94
CA PHE A 204 -1.21 20.81 23.61
C PHE A 204 -0.85 20.83 25.11
N PHE A 205 -1.06 19.71 25.82
CA PHE A 205 -0.67 19.61 27.23
C PHE A 205 0.84 19.60 27.44
N ILE A 206 1.64 19.05 26.52
CA ILE A 206 3.11 19.12 26.58
C ILE A 206 3.56 20.59 26.40
N THR A 207 2.94 21.36 25.51
CA THR A 207 3.18 22.81 25.36
C THR A 207 2.76 23.56 26.63
N LEU A 208 1.63 23.19 27.24
CA LEU A 208 1.18 23.76 28.50
C LEU A 208 2.18 23.49 29.62
N ASP A 209 2.68 22.26 29.77
CA ASP A 209 3.73 21.92 30.74
C ASP A 209 5.00 22.77 30.54
N SER A 210 5.43 22.98 29.28
CA SER A 210 6.54 23.90 28.98
C SER A 210 6.25 25.32 29.46
N PHE A 211 5.02 25.80 29.31
CA PHE A 211 4.61 27.12 29.77
C PHE A 211 4.65 27.23 31.31
N TYR A 212 4.19 26.21 32.04
CA TYR A 212 4.32 26.12 33.50
C TYR A 212 5.78 26.06 33.97
N SER A 213 6.67 25.44 33.19
CA SER A 213 8.11 25.28 33.52
C SER A 213 8.82 26.61 33.78
N ILE A 214 8.31 27.70 33.23
CA ILE A 214 8.89 29.05 33.39
C ILE A 214 8.76 29.53 34.83
N LYS A 215 7.66 29.17 35.52
CA LYS A 215 7.48 29.35 36.97
C LYS A 215 8.10 28.22 37.82
N GLU A 216 8.90 27.34 37.22
CA GLU A 216 9.43 26.13 37.86
C GLU A 216 8.34 25.13 38.29
N GLN A 217 7.16 25.25 37.70
CA GLN A 217 6.04 24.35 37.93
C GLN A 217 5.95 23.31 36.82
N ARG A 218 5.28 22.18 37.11
CA ARG A 218 4.99 21.13 36.14
C ARG A 218 3.51 20.78 36.18
N LEU A 219 2.98 20.35 35.05
CA LEU A 219 1.58 19.95 34.97
C LEU A 219 1.37 18.60 35.69
N LYS A 220 0.54 18.59 36.74
CA LYS A 220 0.28 17.38 37.56
C LYS A 220 -1.07 16.71 37.30
N SER A 221 -1.87 17.21 36.35
CA SER A 221 -3.24 16.70 36.12
C SER A 221 -3.23 15.20 35.76
N LYS A 222 -4.21 14.46 36.28
CA LYS A 222 -4.39 13.02 35.96
C LYS A 222 -4.60 12.83 34.45
N LEU A 223 -5.42 13.70 33.84
CA LEU A 223 -5.70 13.70 32.40
C LEU A 223 -4.41 13.76 31.56
N TYR A 224 -3.48 14.65 31.90
CA TYR A 224 -2.21 14.77 31.17
C TYR A 224 -1.39 13.48 31.23
N LYS A 225 -1.27 12.88 32.43
CA LYS A 225 -0.54 11.61 32.61
C LYS A 225 -1.18 10.47 31.82
N SER A 226 -2.51 10.37 31.84
CA SER A 226 -3.25 9.36 31.07
C SER A 226 -3.07 9.54 29.57
N LEU A 227 -3.20 10.77 29.05
CA LEU A 227 -2.99 11.08 27.64
C LEU A 227 -1.57 10.77 27.17
N LEU A 228 -0.57 11.07 28.01
CA LEU A 228 0.83 10.77 27.74
C LEU A 228 1.06 9.25 27.67
N LEU A 229 0.51 8.47 28.60
CA LEU A 229 0.58 7.00 28.57
C LEU A 229 -0.06 6.43 27.30
N ILE A 230 -1.27 6.88 26.95
CA ILE A 230 -1.97 6.45 25.73
C ILE A 230 -1.16 6.80 24.49
N SER A 231 -0.55 7.99 24.47
CA SER A 231 0.27 8.47 23.35
C SER A 231 1.53 7.62 23.16
N ILE A 232 2.18 7.18 24.25
CA ILE A 232 3.30 6.24 24.18
C ILE A 232 2.86 4.93 23.51
N VAL A 233 1.73 4.35 23.95
CA VAL A 233 1.21 3.10 23.36
C VAL A 233 0.91 3.27 21.87
N ILE A 234 0.25 4.37 21.49
CA ILE A 234 -0.08 4.69 20.09
C ILE A 234 1.20 4.79 19.25
N VAL A 235 2.16 5.60 19.69
CA VAL A 235 3.42 5.82 18.96
C VAL A 235 4.20 4.51 18.84
N SER A 236 4.33 3.72 19.92
CA SER A 236 5.00 2.42 19.89
C SER A 236 4.35 1.44 18.91
N PHE A 237 3.02 1.39 18.86
CA PHE A 237 2.29 0.56 17.91
C PHE A 237 2.57 0.96 16.45
N PHE A 238 2.48 2.25 16.13
CA PHE A 238 2.75 2.75 14.77
C PHE A 238 4.23 2.61 14.38
N SER A 239 5.16 2.81 15.32
CA SER A 239 6.59 2.60 15.11
C SER A 239 6.92 1.15 14.81
N TYR A 240 6.31 0.20 15.54
CA TYR A 240 6.49 -1.21 15.29
C TYR A 240 6.00 -1.62 13.90
N ASN A 241 4.83 -1.14 13.48
CA ASN A 241 4.29 -1.44 12.15
C ASN A 241 5.16 -0.83 11.05
N THR A 242 5.58 0.43 11.20
CA THR A 242 6.47 1.11 10.23
C THR A 242 7.81 0.40 10.13
N TYR A 243 8.36 -0.05 11.26
CA TYR A 243 9.60 -0.83 11.28
C TYR A 243 9.45 -2.15 10.51
N LYS A 244 8.35 -2.87 10.77
CA LYS A 244 8.04 -4.13 10.12
C LYS A 244 7.88 -3.97 8.61
N GLU A 245 7.24 -2.91 8.14
CA GLU A 245 7.02 -2.65 6.71
C GLU A 245 8.31 -2.19 5.99
N LYS A 246 9.08 -1.28 6.59
CA LYS A 246 10.23 -0.65 5.91
C LYS A 246 11.53 -1.42 6.03
N TYR A 247 11.79 -2.06 7.18
CA TYR A 247 13.12 -2.57 7.52
C TYR A 247 13.18 -4.07 7.74
N LYS A 248 12.05 -4.74 7.96
CA LYS A 248 12.06 -6.20 8.11
C LYS A 248 12.35 -6.86 6.76
N LYS A 249 13.62 -7.19 6.53
CA LYS A 249 14.03 -8.04 5.40
C LYS A 249 13.52 -9.46 5.63
N SER A 250 12.69 -9.96 4.72
CA SER A 250 12.35 -11.37 4.66
C SER A 250 13.59 -12.18 4.30
N PHE A 251 14.02 -13.08 5.18
CA PHE A 251 15.11 -14.01 4.90
C PHE A 251 14.54 -15.40 4.64
N ASN A 252 14.65 -15.88 3.40
CA ASN A 252 14.21 -17.23 3.04
C ASN A 252 15.33 -18.21 3.35
N LYS A 253 15.25 -18.83 4.53
CA LYS A 253 16.20 -19.83 5.01
C LYS A 253 16.24 -21.07 4.11
N TYR A 254 15.11 -21.48 3.54
CA TYR A 254 15.05 -22.65 2.65
C TYR A 254 14.38 -22.33 1.31
N TYR A 255 15.01 -22.80 0.24
CA TYR A 255 14.40 -22.97 -1.08
C TYR A 255 14.31 -24.46 -1.38
N ILE A 256 13.10 -25.00 -1.34
CA ILE A 256 12.87 -26.44 -1.50
C ILE A 256 12.37 -26.69 -2.92
N PHE A 257 12.82 -27.78 -3.54
CA PHE A 257 12.37 -28.25 -4.84
C PHE A 257 12.19 -29.76 -4.78
N TYR A 258 11.50 -30.32 -5.77
CA TYR A 258 11.42 -31.77 -5.92
C TYR A 258 12.33 -32.22 -7.07
N SER A 259 13.21 -33.18 -6.77
CA SER A 259 14.08 -33.78 -7.76
C SER A 259 13.33 -34.88 -8.51
N PRO A 260 13.06 -34.75 -9.81
CA PRO A 260 12.47 -35.84 -10.59
C PRO A 260 13.45 -37.01 -10.82
N ILE A 261 14.73 -36.87 -10.47
CA ILE A 261 15.77 -37.92 -10.60
C ILE A 261 15.85 -38.75 -9.33
N LYS A 262 15.85 -38.10 -8.16
CA LYS A 262 15.89 -38.76 -6.85
C LYS A 262 14.50 -39.12 -6.33
N GLU A 263 13.46 -38.51 -6.89
CA GLU A 263 12.07 -38.60 -6.42
C GLU A 263 11.90 -38.16 -4.96
N GLU A 264 12.67 -37.13 -4.57
CA GLU A 264 12.71 -36.59 -3.21
C GLU A 264 12.77 -35.06 -3.20
N PHE A 265 12.38 -34.46 -2.07
CA PHE A 265 12.58 -33.03 -1.84
C PHE A 265 14.05 -32.72 -1.56
N ILE A 266 14.60 -31.79 -2.33
CA ILE A 266 15.94 -31.27 -2.15
C ILE A 266 15.87 -29.79 -1.79
N TYR A 267 16.78 -29.33 -0.93
CA TYR A 267 16.80 -27.96 -0.45
C TYR A 267 18.08 -27.23 -0.85
N GLN A 268 17.95 -25.92 -1.00
CA GLN A 268 19.02 -24.95 -0.85
C GLN A 268 18.75 -24.15 0.42
N LYS A 269 19.61 -24.31 1.42
CA LYS A 269 19.55 -23.61 2.69
C LYS A 269 20.45 -22.39 2.62
N ASN A 270 19.89 -21.23 2.91
CA ASN A 270 20.57 -19.96 2.92
C ASN A 270 21.00 -19.62 4.35
N PHE A 271 22.27 -19.27 4.53
CA PHE A 271 22.80 -18.78 5.81
C PHE A 271 23.07 -17.27 5.82
N GLY A 272 22.83 -16.58 4.69
CA GLY A 272 23.23 -15.19 4.49
C GLY A 272 24.54 -15.10 3.70
N GLU A 273 24.89 -13.89 3.26
CA GLU A 273 26.21 -13.58 2.66
C GLU A 273 26.64 -14.53 1.52
N HIS A 274 25.67 -14.99 0.71
CA HIS A 274 25.88 -15.97 -0.37
C HIS A 274 26.42 -17.34 0.06
N HIS A 275 26.32 -17.68 1.35
CA HIS A 275 26.61 -19.01 1.86
C HIS A 275 25.38 -19.93 1.75
N PHE A 276 25.55 -21.04 1.02
CA PHE A 276 24.49 -22.00 0.74
C PHE A 276 24.92 -23.44 1.03
N GLU A 277 24.03 -24.19 1.64
CA GLU A 277 24.11 -25.65 1.77
C GLU A 277 23.01 -26.28 0.93
N TYR A 278 23.35 -27.32 0.18
CA TYR A 278 22.41 -28.08 -0.63
C TYR A 278 22.29 -29.49 -0.06
N GLY A 279 21.10 -30.08 -0.07
CA GLY A 279 20.95 -31.43 0.46
C GLY A 279 19.55 -31.99 0.40
N ILE A 280 19.42 -33.20 0.94
CA ILE A 280 18.14 -33.84 1.27
C ILE A 280 17.99 -33.86 2.79
N LYS A 281 16.79 -33.58 3.26
CA LYS A 281 16.52 -33.50 4.70
C LYS A 281 16.81 -34.85 5.37
N GLY A 282 17.67 -34.83 6.39
CA GLY A 282 18.00 -36.03 7.18
C GLY A 282 18.85 -37.07 6.45
N LYS A 283 19.43 -36.74 5.29
CA LYS A 283 20.31 -37.62 4.52
C LYS A 283 21.64 -36.93 4.26
N GLU A 284 21.95 -36.68 3.00
CA GLU A 284 23.23 -36.18 2.50
C GLU A 284 23.15 -34.70 2.09
N THR A 285 24.30 -34.04 2.13
CA THR A 285 24.54 -32.72 1.54
C THR A 285 25.32 -32.86 0.25
N PHE A 286 25.17 -31.89 -0.64
CA PHE A 286 25.74 -31.90 -1.99
C PHE A 286 26.51 -30.62 -2.29
N ASP A 287 27.45 -30.73 -3.23
CA ASP A 287 27.96 -29.56 -3.92
C ASP A 287 26.89 -28.96 -4.85
N ARG A 288 27.11 -27.71 -5.28
CA ARG A 288 26.18 -27.00 -6.16
C ARG A 288 25.95 -27.73 -7.48
N LYS A 289 26.99 -28.32 -8.07
CA LYS A 289 26.90 -28.99 -9.37
C LYS A 289 26.01 -30.23 -9.31
N THR A 290 26.13 -31.02 -8.26
CA THR A 290 25.26 -32.17 -7.99
C THR A 290 23.83 -31.73 -7.75
N TYR A 291 23.62 -30.69 -6.95
CA TYR A 291 22.29 -30.11 -6.72
C TYR A 291 21.61 -29.65 -8.03
N GLU A 292 22.32 -28.91 -8.88
CA GLU A 292 21.79 -28.48 -10.18
C GLU A 292 21.46 -29.67 -11.09
N SER A 293 22.27 -30.73 -11.06
CA SER A 293 22.03 -31.94 -11.84
C SER A 293 20.73 -32.66 -11.46
N TYR A 294 20.30 -32.58 -10.19
CA TYR A 294 19.06 -33.16 -9.69
C TYR A 294 17.80 -32.36 -10.02
N LEU A 295 17.93 -31.12 -10.51
CA LEU A 295 16.82 -30.26 -10.88
C LEU A 295 16.84 -29.88 -12.36
N PRO A 296 16.80 -30.87 -13.28
CA PRO A 296 17.00 -30.61 -14.70
C PRO A 296 15.91 -29.71 -15.31
N PHE A 297 14.69 -29.71 -14.75
CA PHE A 297 13.63 -28.78 -15.16
C PHE A 297 13.82 -27.34 -14.65
N VAL A 298 14.48 -27.14 -13.52
CA VAL A 298 14.78 -25.80 -12.99
C VAL A 298 15.95 -25.20 -13.77
N TYR A 299 17.00 -26.00 -13.98
CA TYR A 299 18.24 -25.61 -14.66
C TYR A 299 18.27 -25.96 -16.16
N TRP A 300 17.11 -26.13 -16.80
CA TRP A 300 17.00 -26.55 -18.20
C TRP A 300 17.76 -25.62 -19.17
N ARG A 301 17.89 -24.33 -18.84
CA ARG A 301 18.67 -23.37 -19.66
C ARG A 301 20.15 -23.73 -19.72
N ASN A 302 20.73 -24.20 -18.60
CA ASN A 302 22.12 -24.65 -18.58
C ASN A 302 22.27 -25.91 -19.44
N LEU A 303 21.29 -26.82 -19.38
CA LEU A 303 21.28 -28.03 -20.22
C LEU A 303 21.12 -27.72 -21.71
N ASP A 304 20.30 -26.72 -22.06
CA ASP A 304 20.12 -26.24 -23.44
C ASP A 304 21.44 -25.69 -24.00
N ILE A 305 22.11 -24.80 -23.26
CA ILE A 305 23.42 -24.23 -23.65
C ILE A 305 24.48 -25.32 -23.80
N GLN A 306 24.43 -26.35 -22.94
CA GLN A 306 25.34 -27.49 -22.99
C GLN A 306 24.98 -28.52 -24.06
N ASN A 307 23.94 -28.29 -24.88
CA ASN A 307 23.42 -29.24 -25.87
C ASN A 307 23.05 -30.61 -25.27
N LYS A 308 22.53 -30.61 -24.03
CA LYS A 308 22.11 -31.81 -23.27
C LYS A 308 20.59 -32.03 -23.30
N LEU A 309 19.85 -31.24 -24.08
CA LEU A 309 18.43 -31.49 -24.35
C LEU A 309 18.27 -32.32 -25.63
N PRO A 310 17.27 -33.23 -25.70
CA PRO A 310 16.27 -33.50 -24.67
C PRO A 310 16.80 -34.35 -23.52
N ILE A 311 16.30 -34.11 -22.31
CA ILE A 311 16.58 -34.98 -21.16
C ILE A 311 15.61 -36.17 -21.13
N LYS A 312 16.05 -37.32 -20.61
CA LYS A 312 15.19 -38.47 -20.31
C LYS A 312 15.01 -38.59 -18.79
N ILE A 313 13.77 -38.69 -18.34
CA ILE A 313 13.42 -38.91 -16.93
C ILE A 313 12.39 -40.04 -16.90
N GLY A 314 12.76 -41.18 -16.30
CA GLY A 314 12.00 -42.41 -16.47
C GLY A 314 11.90 -42.77 -17.96
N ASN A 315 10.68 -43.05 -18.42
CA ASN A 315 10.41 -43.43 -19.82
C ASN A 315 10.04 -42.25 -20.73
N GLU A 316 10.06 -41.01 -20.21
CA GLU A 316 9.65 -39.82 -20.95
C GLU A 316 10.85 -38.95 -21.35
N SER A 317 10.76 -38.33 -22.53
CA SER A 317 11.78 -37.42 -23.05
C SER A 317 11.25 -35.99 -23.12
N PHE A 318 12.01 -35.04 -22.58
CA PHE A 318 11.62 -33.64 -22.46
C PHE A 318 12.59 -32.76 -23.23
N ASN A 319 12.11 -32.19 -24.34
CA ASN A 319 12.83 -31.19 -25.10
C ASN A 319 12.57 -29.78 -24.57
N LYS A 320 13.30 -28.80 -25.13
CA LYS A 320 13.15 -27.37 -24.81
C LYS A 320 11.71 -26.86 -24.91
N LYS A 321 10.98 -27.28 -25.95
CA LYS A 321 9.61 -26.83 -26.23
C LYS A 321 8.66 -27.29 -25.11
N ILE A 322 8.66 -28.58 -24.79
CA ILE A 322 7.82 -29.18 -23.75
C ILE A 322 8.10 -28.52 -22.39
N ILE A 323 9.38 -28.35 -22.04
CA ILE A 323 9.76 -27.70 -20.78
C ILE A 323 9.21 -26.27 -20.75
N LYS A 324 9.45 -25.47 -21.79
CA LYS A 324 9.02 -24.06 -21.84
C LYS A 324 7.49 -23.92 -21.79
N GLU A 325 6.74 -24.75 -22.50
CA GLU A 325 5.27 -24.72 -22.56
C GLU A 325 4.62 -25.22 -21.26
N SER A 326 5.32 -26.05 -20.47
CA SER A 326 4.82 -26.55 -19.18
C SER A 326 5.01 -25.59 -18.01
N ARG A 327 5.84 -24.54 -18.17
CA ARG A 327 6.20 -23.63 -17.08
C ARG A 327 5.04 -22.71 -16.73
N LEU A 328 4.68 -22.76 -15.46
CA LEU A 328 3.73 -21.85 -14.82
C LEU A 328 4.29 -21.48 -13.45
N SER A 329 4.16 -20.22 -13.07
CA SER A 329 4.48 -19.77 -11.73
C SER A 329 3.52 -18.66 -11.33
N PHE A 330 2.88 -18.81 -10.18
CA PHE A 330 2.17 -17.72 -9.53
C PHE A 330 2.39 -17.79 -8.03
N SER A 331 2.30 -16.62 -7.39
CA SER A 331 2.54 -16.45 -5.97
C SER A 331 1.41 -15.71 -5.29
N TYR A 332 1.27 -15.98 -4.01
CA TYR A 332 0.42 -15.28 -3.06
C TYR A 332 1.30 -14.74 -1.95
N ASN A 333 1.10 -13.47 -1.59
CA ASN A 333 1.63 -12.92 -0.35
C ASN A 333 0.45 -12.48 0.52
N PRO A 334 0.55 -12.57 1.86
CA PRO A 334 -0.48 -12.02 2.75
C PRO A 334 -0.79 -10.54 2.50
N GLU A 335 0.19 -9.78 1.99
CA GLU A 335 0.01 -8.38 1.58
C GLU A 335 -0.99 -8.20 0.42
N ASP A 336 -1.23 -9.25 -0.39
CA ASP A 336 -2.25 -9.24 -1.45
C ASP A 336 -3.69 -9.14 -0.89
N LEU A 337 -3.87 -9.28 0.44
CA LEU A 337 -5.15 -9.02 1.12
C LEU A 337 -5.40 -7.53 1.35
N LYS A 338 -4.37 -6.68 1.26
CA LYS A 338 -4.51 -5.23 1.44
C LYS A 338 -5.45 -4.71 0.36
N LYS A 339 -6.54 -4.08 0.78
CA LYS A 339 -7.44 -3.39 -0.14
C LYS A 339 -6.77 -2.13 -0.67
N GLN A 340 -7.00 -1.84 -1.94
CA GLN A 340 -6.65 -0.54 -2.51
C GLN A 340 -7.50 0.55 -1.87
N GLU A 341 -6.98 1.77 -1.89
CA GLU A 341 -7.66 2.94 -1.33
C GLU A 341 -8.93 3.29 -2.12
N LEU A 342 -8.95 2.95 -3.41
CA LEU A 342 -10.08 3.09 -4.32
C LEU A 342 -10.09 1.91 -5.28
N ASP A 343 -11.25 1.26 -5.43
CA ASP A 343 -11.47 0.13 -6.33
C ASP A 343 -11.60 0.59 -7.79
N PHE A 344 -10.52 1.20 -8.30
CA PHE A 344 -10.44 1.84 -9.61
C PHE A 344 -9.31 1.20 -10.44
N PHE A 345 -9.69 0.52 -11.51
CA PHE A 345 -8.77 -0.37 -12.23
C PHE A 345 -8.74 -0.08 -13.73
N PRO A 346 -7.61 -0.30 -14.43
CA PRO A 346 -7.56 -0.20 -15.89
C PRO A 346 -8.51 -1.20 -16.55
N PHE A 347 -9.40 -0.75 -17.44
CA PHE A 347 -10.38 -1.62 -18.08
C PHE A 347 -9.92 -2.10 -19.46
N ILE A 348 -9.00 -3.06 -19.42
CA ILE A 348 -8.28 -3.60 -20.58
C ILE A 348 -9.23 -4.15 -21.64
N ASN A 349 -8.93 -3.84 -22.91
CA ASN A 349 -9.71 -4.24 -24.08
C ASN A 349 -8.80 -4.86 -25.15
N PRO A 350 -8.48 -6.16 -25.07
CA PRO A 350 -7.72 -6.83 -26.11
C PRO A 350 -8.51 -6.85 -27.42
N ILE A 351 -7.82 -6.60 -28.53
CA ILE A 351 -8.39 -6.68 -29.87
C ILE A 351 -7.82 -7.92 -30.56
N SER A 352 -8.69 -8.82 -31.03
CA SER A 352 -8.30 -10.16 -31.52
C SER A 352 -7.35 -10.14 -32.72
N ASN A 353 -7.33 -9.07 -33.52
CA ASN A 353 -6.43 -8.92 -34.65
C ASN A 353 -5.14 -8.13 -34.32
N ILE A 354 -4.91 -7.78 -33.05
CA ILE A 354 -3.70 -7.08 -32.59
C ILE A 354 -2.97 -7.98 -31.59
N GLY A 355 -1.72 -8.33 -31.90
CA GLY A 355 -0.93 -9.26 -31.08
C GLY A 355 -0.50 -8.70 -29.70
N MET A 356 -0.54 -7.37 -29.52
CA MET A 356 -0.19 -6.71 -28.26
C MET A 356 -1.43 -6.13 -27.58
N ILE A 357 -1.55 -6.38 -26.27
CA ILE A 357 -2.54 -5.72 -25.43
C ILE A 357 -2.02 -4.31 -25.10
N LYS A 358 -2.73 -3.29 -25.61
CA LYS A 358 -2.44 -1.89 -25.25
C LYS A 358 -2.88 -1.60 -23.82
N PHE A 359 -2.22 -0.65 -23.18
CA PHE A 359 -2.72 -0.10 -21.92
C PHE A 359 -4.04 0.65 -22.22
N PRO A 360 -5.10 0.47 -21.42
CA PRO A 360 -6.41 1.01 -21.76
C PRO A 360 -6.53 2.49 -21.41
N GLU A 361 -7.26 3.25 -22.22
CA GLU A 361 -7.68 4.61 -21.90
C GLU A 361 -8.74 4.61 -20.79
N GLU A 362 -9.61 3.59 -20.78
CA GLU A 362 -10.72 3.53 -19.87
C GLU A 362 -10.40 2.78 -18.58
N PHE A 363 -10.96 3.25 -17.46
CA PHE A 363 -10.85 2.65 -16.14
C PHE A 363 -12.24 2.30 -15.61
N ILE A 364 -12.33 1.18 -14.91
CA ILE A 364 -13.54 0.70 -14.24
C ILE A 364 -13.48 0.99 -12.75
N LEU A 365 -14.51 1.66 -12.25
CA LEU A 365 -14.69 2.01 -10.84
C LEU A 365 -15.85 1.22 -10.25
N PHE A 366 -15.59 0.49 -9.17
CA PHE A 366 -16.62 -0.21 -8.40
C PHE A 366 -17.06 0.68 -7.22
N LYS A 367 -18.31 1.19 -7.25
CA LYS A 367 -18.90 1.95 -6.13
C LYS A 367 -19.86 1.10 -5.32
N ASN A 368 -20.23 1.64 -4.16
CA ASN A 368 -21.21 1.03 -3.25
C ASN A 368 -22.60 0.76 -3.84
N LYS A 369 -22.97 1.39 -4.97
CA LYS A 369 -24.32 1.26 -5.57
C LYS A 369 -24.32 1.07 -7.09
N GLU A 370 -23.18 1.23 -7.75
CA GLU A 370 -23.07 1.18 -9.21
C GLU A 370 -21.62 0.91 -9.63
N ILE A 371 -21.44 0.56 -10.91
CA ILE A 371 -20.13 0.44 -11.55
C ILE A 371 -20.06 1.51 -12.64
N LYS A 372 -18.98 2.28 -12.67
CA LYS A 372 -18.77 3.39 -13.61
C LYS A 372 -17.50 3.19 -14.42
N ILE A 373 -17.49 3.74 -15.62
CA ILE A 373 -16.32 3.76 -16.50
C ILE A 373 -15.85 5.21 -16.66
N TYR A 374 -14.56 5.43 -16.56
CA TYR A 374 -13.90 6.73 -16.67
C TYR A 374 -12.91 6.68 -17.82
N ASN A 375 -12.76 7.77 -18.56
CA ASN A 375 -11.70 7.99 -19.54
C ASN A 375 -11.18 9.42 -19.34
N PHE A 376 -9.98 9.73 -19.83
CA PHE A 376 -9.34 11.02 -19.56
C PHE A 376 -10.16 12.20 -20.11
N ASP A 377 -10.67 12.06 -21.34
CA ASP A 377 -11.35 13.12 -22.07
C ASP A 377 -12.69 13.55 -21.44
N GLU A 378 -13.59 12.59 -21.17
CA GLU A 378 -14.93 12.86 -20.66
C GLU A 378 -14.97 12.89 -19.13
N LYS A 379 -13.90 12.45 -18.46
CA LYS A 379 -13.83 12.05 -17.04
C LYS A 379 -14.77 10.88 -16.74
N LEU A 380 -16.07 10.99 -17.02
CA LEU A 380 -17.05 9.91 -16.89
C LEU A 380 -17.57 9.49 -18.27
N ASP A 381 -17.26 8.25 -18.67
CA ASP A 381 -17.77 7.67 -19.91
C ASP A 381 -19.23 7.21 -19.72
N ASN A 382 -20.17 8.06 -20.11
CA ASN A 382 -21.60 7.76 -19.97
C ASN A 382 -22.05 6.58 -20.85
N LYS A 383 -21.42 6.39 -22.01
CA LYS A 383 -21.80 5.36 -22.98
C LYS A 383 -21.46 3.97 -22.46
N LEU A 384 -20.21 3.74 -22.06
CA LEU A 384 -19.76 2.48 -21.48
C LEU A 384 -20.38 2.27 -20.09
N THR A 385 -20.51 3.31 -19.26
CA THR A 385 -21.20 3.20 -17.96
C THR A 385 -22.64 2.71 -18.14
N ASN A 386 -23.38 3.23 -19.12
CA ASN A 386 -24.75 2.77 -19.40
C ASN A 386 -24.79 1.33 -19.91
N LYS A 387 -23.81 0.89 -20.71
CA LYS A 387 -23.68 -0.51 -21.12
C LYS A 387 -23.46 -1.43 -19.91
N VAL A 388 -22.54 -1.08 -19.02
CA VAL A 388 -22.27 -1.83 -17.78
C VAL A 388 -23.52 -1.88 -16.90
N LYS A 389 -24.22 -0.75 -16.71
CA LYS A 389 -25.45 -0.68 -15.91
C LYS A 389 -26.54 -1.63 -16.42
N LYS A 390 -26.72 -1.73 -17.75
CA LYS A 390 -27.65 -2.69 -18.37
C LYS A 390 -27.25 -4.13 -18.08
N LEU A 391 -25.96 -4.46 -18.18
CA LEU A 391 -25.44 -5.81 -17.90
C LEU A 391 -25.58 -6.18 -16.42
N VAL A 392 -25.27 -5.27 -15.51
CA VAL A 392 -25.44 -5.41 -14.05
C VAL A 392 -26.89 -5.73 -13.71
N LYS A 393 -27.85 -4.99 -14.30
CA LYS A 393 -29.29 -5.24 -14.13
C LYS A 393 -29.70 -6.60 -14.72
N LYS A 394 -29.24 -6.91 -15.94
CA LYS A 394 -29.53 -8.19 -16.62
C LYS A 394 -29.04 -9.41 -15.81
N ASN A 395 -27.88 -9.31 -15.16
CA ASN A 395 -27.29 -10.39 -14.37
C ASN A 395 -27.71 -10.37 -12.89
N ASN A 396 -28.63 -9.48 -12.48
CA ASN A 396 -29.11 -9.36 -11.10
C ASN A 396 -27.98 -9.18 -10.06
N VAL A 397 -26.93 -8.42 -10.41
CA VAL A 397 -25.83 -8.10 -9.49
C VAL A 397 -26.34 -7.25 -8.34
N THR A 398 -25.97 -7.61 -7.10
CA THR A 398 -26.39 -6.87 -5.90
C THR A 398 -25.25 -6.09 -5.26
N PHE A 399 -25.56 -4.88 -4.79
CA PHE A 399 -24.61 -3.97 -4.18
C PHE A 399 -24.76 -3.92 -2.66
N PRO A 400 -23.69 -3.59 -1.89
CA PRO A 400 -22.35 -3.20 -2.35
C PRO A 400 -21.50 -4.39 -2.81
N ILE A 401 -20.56 -4.12 -3.73
CA ILE A 401 -19.51 -5.07 -4.11
C ILE A 401 -18.53 -5.23 -2.94
N LYS A 402 -18.25 -6.46 -2.51
CA LYS A 402 -17.46 -6.76 -1.30
C LYS A 402 -15.96 -6.81 -1.57
N ASN A 403 -15.60 -7.45 -2.67
CA ASN A 403 -14.22 -7.75 -3.05
C ASN A 403 -14.09 -7.74 -4.57
N ILE A 404 -12.94 -7.27 -5.06
CA ILE A 404 -12.57 -7.26 -6.48
C ILE A 404 -11.15 -7.82 -6.60
N TRP A 405 -10.93 -8.64 -7.63
CA TRP A 405 -9.63 -9.24 -7.94
C TRP A 405 -9.38 -9.15 -9.43
N GLY A 406 -8.16 -8.79 -9.81
CA GLY A 406 -7.80 -8.51 -11.19
C GLY A 406 -6.29 -8.45 -11.36
N LYS A 407 -5.84 -8.50 -12.62
CA LYS A 407 -4.45 -8.21 -12.97
C LYS A 407 -4.39 -6.97 -13.85
N ALA A 408 -4.04 -5.84 -13.24
CA ALA A 408 -4.06 -4.50 -13.83
C ALA A 408 -2.87 -4.16 -14.75
N THR A 409 -2.25 -5.15 -15.41
CA THR A 409 -1.15 -4.91 -16.36
C THR A 409 -1.52 -5.38 -17.75
N ASN A 410 -1.06 -4.65 -18.77
CA ASN A 410 -1.14 -5.03 -20.18
C ASN A 410 -0.04 -6.04 -20.60
N LEU A 411 0.95 -6.30 -19.74
CA LEU A 411 2.01 -7.30 -19.96
C LEU A 411 1.50 -8.72 -19.67
N LYS A 412 0.52 -9.15 -20.45
CA LYS A 412 -0.12 -10.46 -20.33
C LYS A 412 -0.55 -10.98 -21.70
N PRO A 413 -0.63 -12.31 -21.88
CA PRO A 413 -0.99 -12.90 -23.16
C PRO A 413 -2.48 -12.80 -23.51
N PHE A 414 -3.33 -12.63 -22.51
CA PHE A 414 -4.77 -12.41 -22.64
C PHE A 414 -5.30 -11.74 -21.38
N ASP A 415 -6.52 -11.20 -21.45
CA ASP A 415 -7.21 -10.55 -20.33
C ASP A 415 -8.41 -11.39 -19.86
N LEU A 416 -8.40 -11.80 -18.59
CA LEU A 416 -9.56 -12.38 -17.91
C LEU A 416 -10.39 -11.30 -17.19
N GLY A 417 -9.99 -10.04 -17.23
CA GLY A 417 -10.64 -8.93 -16.55
C GLY A 417 -10.66 -9.11 -15.03
N TYR A 418 -11.78 -8.72 -14.45
CA TYR A 418 -11.95 -8.59 -13.00
C TYR A 418 -13.01 -9.56 -12.50
N PHE A 419 -12.69 -10.23 -11.40
CA PHE A 419 -13.62 -11.04 -10.63
C PHE A 419 -14.08 -10.24 -9.42
N PHE A 420 -15.37 -10.28 -9.09
CA PHE A 420 -15.87 -9.59 -7.91
C PHE A 420 -17.00 -10.34 -7.21
N LEU A 421 -17.07 -10.17 -5.89
CA LEU A 421 -18.19 -10.65 -5.07
C LEU A 421 -19.21 -9.54 -4.87
N ASP A 422 -20.46 -9.86 -5.15
CA ASP A 422 -21.59 -8.98 -4.89
C ASP A 422 -22.07 -9.06 -3.42
N ALA A 423 -23.13 -8.34 -3.05
CA ALA A 423 -23.63 -8.31 -1.67
C ALA A 423 -24.16 -9.66 -1.16
N LYS A 424 -24.63 -10.53 -2.07
CA LYS A 424 -25.15 -11.87 -1.81
C LYS A 424 -24.09 -12.97 -1.96
N ASP A 425 -22.82 -12.60 -2.01
CA ASP A 425 -21.69 -13.51 -2.22
C ASP A 425 -21.78 -14.26 -3.57
N LYS A 426 -22.43 -13.67 -4.58
CA LYS A 426 -22.32 -14.18 -5.95
C LYS A 426 -21.03 -13.69 -6.58
N LEU A 427 -20.30 -14.61 -7.21
CA LEU A 427 -19.08 -14.29 -7.93
C LEU A 427 -19.40 -13.96 -9.39
N PHE A 428 -18.91 -12.81 -9.84
CA PHE A 428 -19.03 -12.38 -11.23
C PHE A 428 -17.66 -12.15 -11.83
N LYS A 429 -17.55 -12.35 -13.15
CA LYS A 429 -16.41 -11.95 -13.97
C LYS A 429 -16.87 -10.88 -14.96
N ILE A 430 -16.19 -9.74 -14.96
CA ILE A 430 -16.35 -8.67 -15.95
C ILE A 430 -15.06 -8.46 -16.73
N ASN A 431 -15.14 -8.49 -18.05
CA ASN A 431 -13.99 -8.23 -18.94
C ASN A 431 -14.47 -7.54 -20.22
N ARG A 432 -13.53 -6.93 -20.95
CA ARG A 432 -13.80 -6.33 -22.26
C ARG A 432 -12.90 -6.99 -23.30
N ALA A 433 -13.41 -7.16 -24.51
CA ALA A 433 -12.64 -7.60 -25.66
C ALA A 433 -13.34 -7.14 -26.94
N ASN A 434 -12.59 -6.77 -27.97
CA ASN A 434 -13.14 -6.28 -29.24
C ASN A 434 -14.21 -5.19 -29.07
N ASN A 435 -14.00 -4.26 -28.13
CA ASN A 435 -14.94 -3.19 -27.77
C ASN A 435 -16.30 -3.63 -27.16
N GLU A 436 -16.45 -4.91 -26.85
CA GLU A 436 -17.63 -5.46 -26.19
C GLU A 436 -17.35 -5.80 -24.72
N ILE A 437 -18.36 -5.57 -23.88
CA ILE A 437 -18.29 -5.83 -22.44
C ILE A 437 -19.01 -7.14 -22.14
N TYR A 438 -18.33 -8.02 -21.43
CA TYR A 438 -18.85 -9.30 -21.00
C TYR A 438 -18.95 -9.31 -19.48
N LEU A 439 -20.13 -9.65 -18.97
CA LEU A 439 -20.39 -9.87 -17.55
C LEU A 439 -21.06 -11.24 -17.40
N LYS A 440 -20.45 -12.14 -16.62
CA LYS A 440 -20.98 -13.47 -16.35
C LYS A 440 -20.89 -13.83 -14.88
N GLU A 441 -21.91 -14.52 -14.37
CA GLU A 441 -21.83 -15.20 -13.06
C GLU A 441 -20.88 -16.40 -13.17
N VAL A 442 -20.06 -16.61 -12.15
CA VAL A 442 -19.11 -17.72 -12.05
C VAL A 442 -19.55 -18.57 -10.87
N THR A 443 -19.96 -19.81 -11.15
CA THR A 443 -20.35 -20.75 -10.12
C THR A 443 -19.13 -21.25 -9.36
N TYR A 444 -19.22 -21.27 -8.04
CA TYR A 444 -18.19 -21.81 -7.17
C TYR A 444 -18.82 -22.69 -6.07
N PRO A 445 -18.05 -23.57 -5.40
CA PRO A 445 -18.57 -24.55 -4.45
C PRO A 445 -19.44 -23.91 -3.36
N LYS A 446 -20.61 -24.51 -3.08
CA LYS A 446 -21.46 -24.07 -1.98
C LYS A 446 -20.70 -24.18 -0.66
N ASN A 447 -20.92 -23.24 0.25
CA ASN A 447 -20.31 -23.17 1.60
C ASN A 447 -18.83 -22.76 1.66
N ILE A 448 -18.29 -22.10 0.63
CA ILE A 448 -16.97 -21.44 0.74
C ILE A 448 -17.15 -19.91 0.84
N GLU A 449 -16.46 -19.30 1.80
CA GLU A 449 -16.34 -17.85 1.90
C GLU A 449 -15.00 -17.42 1.29
N ILE A 450 -15.02 -16.85 0.09
CA ILE A 450 -13.81 -16.45 -0.64
C ILE A 450 -13.20 -15.20 0.00
N LYS A 451 -11.89 -15.23 0.27
CA LYS A 451 -11.12 -14.10 0.81
C LYS A 451 -10.17 -13.49 -0.19
N HIS A 452 -9.64 -14.28 -1.11
CA HIS A 452 -8.75 -13.79 -2.14
C HIS A 452 -8.89 -14.62 -3.42
N ILE A 453 -8.82 -13.97 -4.58
CA ILE A 453 -8.62 -14.63 -5.87
C ILE A 453 -7.37 -14.05 -6.50
N LYS A 454 -6.45 -14.91 -6.91
CA LYS A 454 -5.27 -14.52 -7.70
C LYS A 454 -5.47 -15.01 -9.12
N ILE A 455 -5.48 -14.07 -10.07
CA ILE A 455 -5.60 -14.38 -11.50
C ILE A 455 -4.21 -14.62 -12.08
N ALA A 456 -4.10 -15.64 -12.93
CA ALA A 456 -2.87 -16.05 -13.60
C ALA A 456 -3.08 -16.15 -15.12
N GLU A 457 -3.02 -15.02 -15.84
CA GLU A 457 -3.06 -15.01 -17.30
C GLU A 457 -1.70 -15.42 -17.88
N ASN A 458 -1.56 -16.70 -18.20
CA ASN A 458 -0.32 -17.33 -18.63
C ASN A 458 -0.54 -18.12 -19.93
N ASN A 459 0.51 -18.25 -20.76
CA ASN A 459 0.41 -18.88 -22.09
C ASN A 459 -0.09 -20.33 -22.06
N GLN A 460 0.03 -21.04 -20.94
CA GLN A 460 -0.41 -22.43 -20.83
C GLN A 460 -1.93 -22.56 -20.91
N GLN A 461 -2.69 -21.51 -20.54
CA GLN A 461 -4.16 -21.49 -20.60
C GLN A 461 -4.84 -22.71 -19.94
N LYS A 462 -4.22 -23.27 -18.89
CA LYS A 462 -4.79 -24.37 -18.10
C LYS A 462 -5.50 -23.87 -16.84
N LEU A 463 -4.87 -22.93 -16.15
CA LEU A 463 -5.40 -22.34 -14.92
C LEU A 463 -5.69 -20.87 -15.14
N ALA A 464 -6.89 -20.41 -14.80
CA ALA A 464 -7.23 -19.00 -14.67
C ALA A 464 -6.61 -18.37 -13.41
N GLY A 465 -6.30 -19.18 -12.41
CA GLY A 465 -5.80 -18.70 -11.13
C GLY A 465 -6.10 -19.64 -9.97
N PHE A 466 -6.18 -19.08 -8.77
CA PHE A 466 -6.66 -19.78 -7.57
C PHE A 466 -7.44 -18.84 -6.65
N ALA A 467 -8.34 -19.41 -5.86
CA ALA A 467 -9.05 -18.76 -4.78
C ALA A 467 -8.58 -19.29 -3.43
N ILE A 468 -8.63 -18.43 -2.42
CA ILE A 468 -8.38 -18.74 -1.02
C ILE A 468 -9.67 -18.51 -0.25
N SER A 469 -10.09 -19.50 0.53
CA SER A 469 -11.22 -19.40 1.44
C SER A 469 -10.82 -18.89 2.83
N LYS A 470 -11.81 -18.44 3.60
CA LYS A 470 -11.64 -18.06 5.01
C LYS A 470 -11.07 -19.17 5.89
N ASN A 471 -11.32 -20.43 5.54
CA ASN A 471 -10.86 -21.61 6.29
C ASN A 471 -9.50 -22.11 5.77
N ASN A 472 -8.69 -21.21 5.21
CA ASN A 472 -7.36 -21.48 4.67
C ASN A 472 -7.30 -22.57 3.56
N LYS A 473 -8.42 -22.93 2.93
CA LYS A 473 -8.41 -23.85 1.79
C LYS A 473 -8.13 -23.11 0.50
N ILE A 474 -7.38 -23.76 -0.40
CA ILE A 474 -7.07 -23.26 -1.73
C ILE A 474 -7.89 -24.00 -2.78
N TYR A 475 -8.36 -23.28 -3.77
CA TYR A 475 -9.09 -23.81 -4.91
C TYR A 475 -8.44 -23.30 -6.20
N LEU A 476 -7.96 -24.20 -7.06
CA LEU A 476 -7.54 -23.84 -8.41
C LEU A 476 -8.77 -23.52 -9.25
N ILE A 477 -8.63 -22.57 -10.16
CA ILE A 477 -9.69 -22.16 -11.09
C ILE A 477 -9.25 -22.58 -12.50
N ASP A 478 -10.02 -23.45 -13.14
CA ASP A 478 -9.77 -23.86 -14.53
C ASP A 478 -9.93 -22.67 -15.48
N TYR A 479 -9.11 -22.63 -16.54
CA TYR A 479 -9.15 -21.52 -17.49
C TYR A 479 -10.42 -21.48 -18.35
N LYS A 480 -10.91 -22.64 -18.81
CA LYS A 480 -11.96 -22.74 -19.82
C LYS A 480 -13.34 -22.54 -19.22
N ASP A 481 -13.67 -23.29 -18.19
CA ASP A 481 -15.02 -23.31 -17.60
C ASP A 481 -15.12 -22.54 -16.27
N LEU A 482 -13.98 -22.09 -15.72
CA LEU A 482 -13.88 -21.42 -14.42
C LEU A 482 -14.35 -22.28 -13.24
N GLN A 483 -14.33 -23.61 -13.37
CA GLN A 483 -14.63 -24.51 -12.26
C GLN A 483 -13.53 -24.48 -11.21
N PHE A 484 -13.93 -24.69 -9.96
CA PHE A 484 -13.05 -24.66 -8.81
C PHE A 484 -12.68 -26.09 -8.40
N ARG A 485 -11.38 -26.33 -8.25
CA ARG A 485 -10.84 -27.59 -7.79
C ARG A 485 -10.05 -27.40 -6.50
N GLY A 486 -10.50 -28.05 -5.43
CA GLY A 486 -9.82 -27.98 -4.13
C GLY A 486 -8.40 -28.56 -4.19
N LEU A 487 -7.49 -27.90 -3.49
CA LEU A 487 -6.15 -28.41 -3.18
C LEU A 487 -6.02 -28.64 -1.68
N GLU A 488 -5.55 -29.82 -1.31
CA GLU A 488 -5.28 -30.19 0.07
C GLU A 488 -3.85 -29.80 0.44
N LEU A 489 -3.73 -28.72 1.22
CA LEU A 489 -2.47 -28.28 1.80
C LEU A 489 -2.60 -28.27 3.32
N ASP A 490 -1.71 -28.96 4.01
CA ASP A 490 -1.79 -29.02 5.47
C ASP A 490 -1.14 -27.78 6.08
N ASN A 491 -1.73 -27.23 7.14
CA ASN A 491 -1.20 -26.10 7.91
C ASN A 491 -0.97 -24.80 7.11
N PHE A 492 -1.60 -24.62 5.95
CA PHE A 492 -1.59 -23.32 5.28
C PHE A 492 -2.39 -22.29 6.09
N ASP A 493 -1.85 -21.09 6.25
CA ASP A 493 -2.54 -19.93 6.79
C ASP A 493 -2.33 -18.73 5.87
N TYR A 494 -3.38 -18.31 5.19
CA TYR A 494 -3.30 -17.23 4.20
C TYR A 494 -2.98 -15.86 4.81
N LYS A 495 -3.16 -15.67 6.11
CA LYS A 495 -2.87 -14.38 6.77
C LYS A 495 -1.39 -14.20 7.11
N THR A 496 -0.66 -15.31 7.24
CA THR A 496 0.72 -15.30 7.74
C THR A 496 1.70 -15.91 6.75
N MET A 497 1.25 -16.83 5.89
CA MET A 497 2.10 -17.55 4.96
C MET A 497 2.01 -17.00 3.54
N ARG A 498 3.17 -16.81 2.92
CA ARG A 498 3.26 -16.68 1.45
C ARG A 498 3.19 -18.06 0.81
N LEU A 499 2.74 -18.11 -0.44
CA LEU A 499 2.65 -19.33 -1.22
C LEU A 499 3.16 -19.12 -2.65
N GLN A 500 3.79 -20.14 -3.22
CA GLN A 500 4.21 -20.17 -4.60
C GLN A 500 3.89 -21.53 -5.22
N LEU A 501 3.16 -21.53 -6.33
CA LEU A 501 2.94 -22.70 -7.17
C LEU A 501 3.87 -22.63 -8.38
N ILE A 502 4.58 -23.71 -8.66
CA ILE A 502 5.50 -23.86 -9.79
C ILE A 502 5.12 -25.12 -10.57
N SER A 503 4.95 -25.01 -11.87
CA SER A 503 4.73 -26.13 -12.78
C SER A 503 5.99 -26.43 -13.57
N ASN A 504 6.32 -27.73 -13.68
CA ASN A 504 7.24 -28.28 -14.67
C ASN A 504 6.48 -29.29 -15.56
N PRO A 505 7.10 -30.05 -16.47
CA PRO A 505 6.36 -31.00 -17.31
C PRO A 505 5.60 -32.09 -16.55
N LYS A 506 6.15 -32.59 -15.43
CA LYS A 506 5.63 -33.79 -14.73
C LYS A 506 4.78 -33.46 -13.50
N TYR A 507 5.06 -32.34 -12.84
CA TYR A 507 4.53 -32.03 -11.51
C TYR A 507 4.11 -30.58 -11.33
N TYR A 508 3.29 -30.34 -10.30
CA TYR A 508 3.09 -29.05 -9.68
C TYR A 508 3.71 -29.08 -8.28
N LEU A 509 4.63 -28.15 -8.01
CA LEU A 509 5.25 -27.94 -6.72
C LEU A 509 4.61 -26.73 -6.06
N ILE A 510 4.14 -26.86 -4.82
CA ILE A 510 3.59 -25.77 -4.03
C ILE A 510 4.47 -25.59 -2.80
N ARG A 511 4.93 -24.36 -2.57
CA ARG A 511 5.77 -23.99 -1.43
C ARG A 511 5.07 -22.90 -0.64
N TYR A 512 4.99 -23.03 0.67
CA TYR A 512 4.36 -22.03 1.51
C TYR A 512 5.05 -21.92 2.86
N THR A 513 5.12 -20.70 3.39
CA THR A 513 5.98 -20.42 4.55
C THR A 513 5.62 -19.12 5.25
N ASP A 514 5.76 -19.14 6.58
CA ASP A 514 5.73 -17.97 7.48
C ASP A 514 7.15 -17.51 7.89
N GLU A 515 8.17 -17.94 7.15
CA GLU A 515 9.62 -17.75 7.40
C GLU A 515 10.20 -18.53 8.58
N LYS A 516 9.35 -19.11 9.44
CA LYS A 516 9.73 -20.00 10.54
C LYS A 516 9.60 -21.47 10.17
N SER A 517 8.60 -21.79 9.36
CA SER A 517 8.31 -23.10 8.83
C SER A 517 8.18 -23.02 7.32
N TYR A 518 8.81 -23.95 6.61
CA TYR A 518 8.84 -24.02 5.16
C TYR A 518 8.18 -25.33 4.75
N HIS A 519 6.97 -25.21 4.24
CA HIS A 519 6.17 -26.34 3.79
C HIS A 519 6.31 -26.48 2.29
N VAL A 520 6.35 -27.72 1.82
CA VAL A 520 6.38 -28.05 0.40
C VAL A 520 5.44 -29.22 0.15
N ALA A 521 4.66 -29.13 -0.91
CA ALA A 521 3.80 -30.21 -1.38
C ALA A 521 4.00 -30.40 -2.89
N ILE A 522 3.96 -31.64 -3.35
CA ILE A 522 4.02 -31.96 -4.77
C ILE A 522 2.78 -32.70 -5.22
N PHE A 523 2.30 -32.33 -6.40
CA PHE A 523 1.11 -32.87 -7.02
C PHE A 523 1.44 -33.35 -8.44
N ASP A 524 0.72 -34.38 -8.89
CA ASP A 524 0.74 -34.79 -10.28
C ASP A 524 0.01 -33.76 -11.18
N LYS A 525 -0.02 -34.00 -12.50
CA LYS A 525 -0.75 -33.14 -13.45
C LYS A 525 -2.27 -33.17 -13.33
N ASN A 526 -2.79 -34.11 -12.56
CA ASN A 526 -4.19 -34.21 -12.18
C ASN A 526 -4.43 -33.64 -10.78
N PHE A 527 -3.53 -32.86 -10.20
CA PHE A 527 -3.67 -32.26 -8.87
C PHE A 527 -3.94 -33.27 -7.72
N LYS A 528 -3.50 -34.52 -7.87
CA LYS A 528 -3.45 -35.49 -6.76
C LYS A 528 -2.15 -35.27 -5.97
N LYS A 529 -2.25 -35.12 -4.65
CA LYS A 529 -1.09 -34.96 -3.76
C LYS A 529 -0.25 -36.24 -3.82
N ILE A 530 1.03 -36.10 -4.12
CA ILE A 530 2.02 -37.18 -4.15
C ILE A 530 2.74 -37.24 -2.81
N ASP A 531 3.28 -36.11 -2.36
CA ASP A 531 4.07 -36.02 -1.14
C ASP A 531 4.07 -34.60 -0.56
N GLN A 532 4.40 -34.47 0.73
CA GLN A 532 4.50 -33.20 1.44
C GLN A 532 5.51 -33.26 2.59
N GLU A 533 6.30 -32.21 2.73
CA GLU A 533 7.29 -32.07 3.79
C GLU A 533 7.29 -30.69 4.45
N ILE A 534 7.83 -30.63 5.67
CA ILE A 534 7.99 -29.40 6.46
C ILE A 534 9.44 -29.26 6.94
N PHE A 535 10.05 -28.10 6.72
CA PHE A 535 11.38 -27.72 7.18
C PHE A 535 11.23 -26.60 8.22
N LYS A 536 12.03 -26.64 9.30
CA LYS A 536 12.00 -25.65 10.41
C LYS A 536 13.33 -24.91 10.51
#